data_AF-A0A4R1QLN7-F1
#
_entry.id   AF-A0A4R1QLN7-F1
#
_cell.length_a   1.000
_cell.length_b   1.000
_cell.length_c   1.000
_cell.angle_alpha   90.00
_cell.angle_beta   90.00
_cell.angle_gamma   90.00
#
_symmetry.space_group_name_H-M   'P 1'
#
loop_
_entity.id
_entity.type
_entity.pdbx_description
1 polymer ?
#
loop_
_entity_poly.entity_id
_entity_poly.type
_entity_poly.pdbx_seq_one_letter_code
_entity_poly.pdbx_strand_id
1 'polypeptide(L)' 'MMHESKPCAYCSGNGYVYVVLGGSETCYCCKGTGVEQQKVEAVTK' A
#
# COMPACT_ATOMS: atom_id res chain seq x y z
N MET A 1 -22.14 -2.30 -5.56
CA MET A 1 -21.39 -2.55 -4.31
C MET A 1 -20.05 -1.83 -4.46
N MET A 2 -19.91 -0.61 -3.92
CA MET A 2 -18.63 0.08 -3.86
C MET A 2 -17.77 -0.66 -2.84
N HIS A 3 -16.79 -1.44 -3.29
CA HIS A 3 -15.72 -1.88 -2.41
C HIS A 3 -14.93 -0.61 -2.07
N GLU A 4 -15.04 -0.12 -0.83
CA GLU A 4 -14.30 1.05 -0.38
C GLU A 4 -12.83 0.66 -0.18
N SER A 5 -12.10 0.60 -1.29
CA SER A 5 -10.67 0.41 -1.33
C SER A 5 -10.02 1.64 -0.70
N LYS A 6 -9.60 1.54 0.57
CA LYS A 6 -8.88 2.64 1.21
C LYS A 6 -7.51 2.81 0.54
N PRO A 7 -7.09 4.05 0.23
CA PRO A 7 -5.77 4.29 -0.34
C PRO A 7 -4.71 3.84 0.67
N CYS A 8 -3.64 3.21 0.18
CA CYS A 8 -2.54 2.79 1.03
C CYS A 8 -1.92 4.02 1.71
N ALA A 9 -1.94 4.08 3.04
CA ALA A 9 -1.42 5.22 3.79
C ALA A 9 0.08 5.47 3.54
N TYR A 10 0.85 4.41 3.25
CA TYR A 10 2.30 4.49 3.08
C TYR A 10 2.72 5.19 1.78
N CYS A 11 2.04 4.88 0.67
CA CYS A 11 2.31 5.49 -0.64
C CYS A 11 1.25 6.51 -1.05
N SER A 12 0.30 6.82 -0.15
CA SER A 12 -0.84 7.70 -0.39
C SER A 12 -1.64 7.38 -1.66
N GLY A 13 -1.81 6.09 -1.97
CA GLY A 13 -2.54 5.67 -3.17
C GLY A 13 -1.68 5.43 -4.42
N ASN A 14 -0.40 5.82 -4.42
CA ASN A 14 0.42 5.80 -5.64
C ASN A 14 0.90 4.40 -6.05
N GLY A 15 1.03 3.47 -5.10
CA GLY A 15 1.59 2.13 -5.35
C GLY A 15 3.11 2.07 -5.36
N TYR A 16 3.80 3.22 -5.30
CA TYR A 16 5.25 3.32 -5.22
C TYR A 16 5.66 4.42 -4.24
N VAL A 17 6.91 4.40 -3.81
CA VAL A 17 7.51 5.43 -2.97
C VAL A 17 8.79 5.95 -3.61
N TYR A 18 9.11 7.22 -3.34
CA TYR A 18 10.36 7.80 -3.79
C TYR A 18 11.49 7.42 -2.86
N VAL A 19 12.63 7.02 -3.44
CA VAL A 19 13.83 6.68 -2.69
C VAL A 19 14.74 7.89 -2.63
N VAL A 20 15.39 8.10 -1.48
CA VAL A 20 16.29 9.24 -1.24
C VAL A 20 17.47 9.26 -2.22
N LEU A 21 17.91 8.10 -2.69
CA LEU A 21 18.98 7.96 -3.69
C LEU A 21 18.53 8.34 -5.12
N GLY A 22 17.28 8.75 -5.30
CA GLY A 22 16.66 9.04 -6.58
C GLY A 22 15.99 7.80 -7.17
N GLY A 23 14.79 8.00 -7.72
CA GLY A 23 13.96 6.94 -8.31
C GLY A 23 12.73 6.59 -7.47
N SER A 24 11.96 5.62 -7.96
CA SER A 24 10.81 5.07 -7.26
C SER A 24 10.99 3.56 -7.07
N GLU A 25 10.60 3.09 -5.91
CA GLU A 25 10.48 1.66 -5.65
C GLU A 25 9.01 1.31 -5.41
N THR A 26 8.66 0.08 -5.77
CA THR A 26 7.32 -0.45 -5.53
C THR A 26 7.02 -0.42 -4.04
N CYS A 27 5.86 0.13 -3.67
CA CYS A 27 5.45 0.23 -2.28
C CYS A 27 5.35 -1.19 -1.68
N TYR A 28 6.16 -1.47 -0.67
CA TYR A 28 6.19 -2.78 -0.02
C TYR A 28 4.88 -3.10 0.72
N CYS A 29 4.18 -2.07 1.21
CA CYS A 29 2.96 -2.21 2.00
C CYS A 29 1.79 -2.72 1.15
N CYS A 30 1.61 -2.15 -0.04
CA CYS A 30 0.53 -2.53 -0.95
C CYS A 30 1.00 -3.35 -2.16
N LYS A 31 2.29 -3.68 -2.24
CA LYS A 31 2.92 -4.40 -3.37
C LYS A 31 2.57 -3.79 -4.75
N GLY A 32 2.58 -2.47 -4.88
CA GLY A 32 2.25 -1.82 -6.16
C GLY A 32 0.77 -1.53 -6.41
N THR A 33 -0.14 -2.04 -5.57
CA THR A 33 -1.58 -1.90 -5.84
C THR A 33 -2.18 -0.53 -5.52
N GLY A 34 -1.47 0.32 -4.78
CA GLY A 34 -1.95 1.63 -4.33
C GLY A 34 -3.07 1.57 -3.29
N VAL A 35 -3.65 0.41 -3.03
CA VAL A 35 -4.72 0.22 -2.05
C VAL A 35 -4.17 -0.42 -0.80
N GLU A 36 -4.72 -0.02 0.34
CA GLU A 36 -4.47 -0.71 1.58
C GLU A 36 -5.01 -2.13 1.42
N GLN A 37 -4.10 -3.10 1.38
CA GLN A 37 -4.49 -4.49 1.51
C GLN A 37 -4.99 -4.59 2.93
N GLN A 38 -6.32 -4.66 3.09
CA GLN A 38 -6.93 -4.98 4.37
C GLN A 38 -6.18 -6.19 4.89
N LYS A 39 -5.29 -5.96 5.85
CA LYS A 39 -4.81 -7.05 6.67
C LYS A 39 -6.09 -7.56 7.31
N VAL A 40 -6.62 -8.67 6.79
CA VAL A 40 -7.06 -9.74 7.68
C VAL A 40 -5.82 -10.02 8.52
N GLU A 41 -5.67 -9.23 9.58
CA GLU A 41 -4.67 -9.48 10.59
C GLU A 41 -5.03 -10.87 11.10
N ALA A 42 -4.23 -11.85 10.69
CA ALA A 42 -4.04 -13.05 11.45
C ALA A 42 -3.42 -12.63 12.80
N VAL A 43 -4.21 -11.97 13.65
CA VAL A 43 -4.02 -11.95 15.10
C VAL A 43 -4.45 -13.35 15.54
N THR A 44 -3.61 -14.33 15.25
CA THR A 44 -3.63 -15.60 15.97
C THR A 44 -2.82 -15.37 17.23
N LYS A 45 -3.59 -15.14 18.30
CA LYS A 45 -3.31 -15.40 19.72
C LYS A 45 -1.98 -14.96 20.32
#